data_AF-A0A358EHT5-F1
#
_entry.id   AF-A0A358EHT5-F1
#
_cell.length_a   1.000
_cell.length_b   1.000
_cell.length_c   1.000
_cell.angle_alpha   90.00
_cell.angle_beta   90.00
_cell.angle_gamma   90.00
#
_symmetry.space_group_name_H-M   'P 1'
#
loop_
_entity.id
_entity.type
_entity.pdbx_description
1 polymer ?
#
loop_
_entity_poly.entity_id
_entity_poly.type
_entity_poly.pdbx_seq_one_letter_code
_entity_poly.pdbx_strand_id
1 'polypeptide(L)'
;MRLITAMLFVGFLYAQPAPLTAQTANVPTISDRTAGMERIEGFFNLYWDASTGSLFWEISELDQEFLYQISMGSGLGSNPIGIDRGQLRGTHILRAQRVGPRILLVEPNYQYVARSPNQTEVQAVRDAFAPSVHWGFDVAAETDGRVLVDATQFFLRDARGVVDQIAARGQGNFSLDPSRSVIHM
;
A
#
# COMPACT_ATOMS: atom_id res chain seq x y z
N MET A 1 -10.58 -80.15 12.05
CA MET A 1 -10.31 -78.93 11.26
C MET A 1 -11.28 -77.85 11.74
N ARG A 2 -10.85 -76.95 12.63
CA ARG A 2 -11.66 -75.84 13.17
C ARG A 2 -10.90 -74.55 12.89
N LEU A 3 -11.42 -73.72 11.98
CA LEU A 3 -10.83 -72.43 11.63
C LEU A 3 -11.08 -71.41 12.75
N ILE A 4 -10.03 -70.70 13.14
CA ILE A 4 -10.08 -69.54 14.04
C ILE A 4 -10.21 -68.30 13.17
N THR A 5 -11.30 -67.56 13.31
CA THR A 5 -11.51 -66.26 12.66
C THR A 5 -10.88 -65.17 13.52
N ALA A 6 -9.75 -64.61 13.08
CA ALA A 6 -9.14 -63.45 13.69
C ALA A 6 -9.77 -62.17 13.11
N MET A 7 -10.36 -61.35 13.97
CA MET A 7 -10.98 -60.07 13.61
C MET A 7 -9.94 -58.96 13.78
N LEU A 8 -9.51 -58.37 12.66
CA LEU A 8 -8.50 -57.31 12.61
C LEU A 8 -9.19 -55.95 12.82
N PHE A 9 -8.98 -55.33 13.98
CA PHE A 9 -9.44 -53.96 14.26
C PHE A 9 -8.41 -52.97 13.69
N VAL A 10 -8.76 -52.30 12.58
CA VAL A 10 -7.99 -51.18 12.04
C VAL A 10 -8.44 -49.91 12.78
N GLY A 11 -7.61 -49.45 13.73
CA GLY A 11 -7.82 -48.16 14.40
C GLY A 11 -7.41 -47.01 13.50
N PHE A 12 -8.37 -46.21 13.04
CA PHE A 12 -8.11 -44.94 12.38
C PHE A 12 -7.64 -43.91 13.44
N LEU A 13 -6.36 -43.52 13.42
CA LEU A 13 -5.88 -42.36 14.16
C LEU A 13 -6.46 -41.09 13.51
N TYR A 14 -7.41 -40.45 14.19
CA TYR A 14 -7.79 -39.07 13.87
C TYR A 14 -6.64 -38.15 14.29
N ALA A 15 -5.85 -37.67 13.33
CA ALA A 15 -4.95 -36.56 13.55
C ALA A 15 -5.80 -35.31 13.86
N GLN A 16 -5.77 -34.83 15.09
CA GLN A 16 -6.37 -33.55 15.43
C GLN A 16 -5.57 -32.44 14.75
N PRO A 17 -6.21 -31.53 14.00
CA PRO A 17 -5.52 -30.35 13.50
C PRO A 17 -5.06 -29.52 14.71
N ALA A 18 -3.76 -29.25 14.78
CA ALA A 18 -3.23 -28.36 15.79
C ALA A 18 -3.95 -26.99 15.70
N PRO A 19 -4.32 -26.37 16.83
CA PRO A 19 -4.88 -25.03 16.79
C PRO A 19 -3.84 -24.09 16.17
N LEU A 20 -4.18 -23.51 15.02
CA LEU A 20 -3.47 -22.38 14.46
C LEU A 20 -3.67 -21.21 15.41
N THR A 21 -2.76 -21.04 16.37
CA THR A 21 -2.63 -19.78 17.09
C THR A 21 -2.25 -18.72 16.06
N ALA A 22 -3.21 -17.87 15.69
CA ALA A 22 -2.92 -16.63 14.99
C ALA A 22 -1.92 -15.86 15.86
N GLN A 23 -0.65 -15.84 15.44
CA GLN A 23 0.35 -15.03 16.07
C GLN A 23 -0.03 -13.58 15.79
N THR A 24 -0.69 -12.92 16.75
CA THR A 24 -0.73 -11.46 16.78
C THR A 24 0.72 -11.01 16.86
N ALA A 25 1.30 -10.67 15.71
CA ALA A 25 2.56 -9.96 15.68
C ALA A 25 2.31 -8.64 16.42
N ASN A 26 2.80 -8.56 17.67
CA ASN A 26 2.82 -7.32 18.41
C ASN A 26 3.77 -6.37 17.68
N VAL A 27 3.22 -5.54 16.80
CA VAL A 27 3.93 -4.41 16.21
C VAL A 27 4.29 -3.42 17.33
N PRO A 28 5.49 -2.80 17.28
CA PRO A 28 5.91 -1.85 18.29
C PRO A 28 5.03 -0.59 18.29
N THR A 29 5.16 0.24 19.32
CA THR A 29 4.51 1.55 19.31
C THR A 29 5.16 2.49 18.29
N ILE A 30 4.42 3.47 17.80
CA ILE A 30 4.96 4.49 16.87
C ILE A 30 6.10 5.24 17.54
N SER A 31 5.96 5.59 18.82
CA SER A 31 7.01 6.28 19.59
C SER A 31 8.29 5.46 19.66
N ASP A 32 8.20 4.15 19.90
CA ASP A 32 9.38 3.29 19.95
C ASP A 32 10.02 3.14 18.57
N ARG A 33 9.20 2.94 17.52
CA ARG A 33 9.69 2.73 16.16
C ARG A 33 10.36 3.96 15.57
N THR A 34 9.92 5.15 15.97
CA THR A 34 10.38 6.45 15.45
C THR A 34 11.38 7.15 16.38
N ALA A 35 11.83 6.48 17.45
CA ALA A 35 12.83 7.03 18.36
C ALA A 35 14.11 7.42 17.61
N GLY A 36 14.46 8.71 17.66
CA GLY A 36 15.64 9.26 16.98
C GLY A 36 15.44 9.62 15.51
N MET A 37 14.24 9.43 14.95
CA MET A 37 13.87 9.93 13.62
C MET A 37 13.48 11.40 13.68
N GLU A 38 13.68 12.12 12.58
CA GLU A 38 13.19 13.49 12.44
C GLU A 38 11.70 13.46 12.09
N ARG A 39 10.86 14.03 12.97
CA ARG A 39 9.41 14.17 12.72
C ARG A 39 9.15 15.38 11.84
N ILE A 40 8.47 15.15 10.72
CA ILE A 40 8.01 16.17 9.78
C ILE A 40 6.50 16.29 9.95
N GLU A 41 6.05 17.40 10.51
CA GLU A 41 4.63 17.66 10.74
C GLU A 41 3.96 18.24 9.50
N GLY A 42 2.74 17.79 9.20
CA GLY A 42 1.99 18.23 8.03
C GLY A 42 0.58 17.66 8.00
N PHE A 43 -0.06 17.67 6.82
CA PHE A 43 -1.36 17.00 6.62
C PHE A 43 -1.28 15.51 6.99
N PHE A 44 -0.15 14.89 6.64
CA PHE A 44 0.29 13.64 7.24
C PHE A 44 1.59 13.88 7.99
N ASN A 45 1.74 13.23 9.15
CA ASN A 45 3.02 13.20 9.84
C ASN A 45 3.93 12.18 9.16
N LEU A 46 5.16 12.59 8.87
CA LEU A 46 6.21 11.73 8.35
C LEU A 46 7.37 11.66 9.34
N TYR A 47 8.15 10.59 9.26
CA TYR A 47 9.33 10.39 10.10
C TYR A 47 10.50 9.99 9.20
N TRP A 48 11.54 10.82 9.20
CA TRP A 48 12.75 10.60 8.42
C TRP A 48 13.81 9.91 9.27
N ASP A 49 14.25 8.73 8.82
CA ASP A 49 15.38 8.02 9.39
C ASP A 49 16.63 8.30 8.54
N ALA A 50 17.41 9.29 8.98
CA ALA A 50 18.66 9.67 8.32
C ALA A 50 19.70 8.54 8.31
N SER A 51 19.63 7.58 9.22
CA SER A 51 20.59 6.48 9.30
C SER A 51 20.39 5.44 8.20
N THR A 52 19.13 5.24 7.78
CA THR A 52 18.76 4.27 6.74
C THR A 52 18.35 4.93 5.42
N GLY A 53 18.11 6.24 5.41
CA GLY A 53 17.54 6.95 4.28
C GLY A 53 16.06 6.63 4.04
N SER A 54 15.34 6.21 5.09
CA SER A 54 13.95 5.75 5.01
C SER A 54 12.96 6.83 5.42
N LEU A 55 11.83 6.88 4.74
CA LEU A 55 10.72 7.80 5.04
C LEU A 55 9.50 7.00 5.49
N PHE A 56 9.15 7.13 6.76
CA PHE A 56 7.96 6.53 7.33
C PHE A 56 6.79 7.51 7.29
N TRP A 57 5.59 6.96 7.14
CA TRP A 57 4.35 7.73 7.08
C TRP A 57 3.39 7.23 8.16
N GLU A 58 2.95 8.15 9.02
CA GLU A 58 1.88 7.89 9.99
C GLU A 58 0.51 8.22 9.39
N ILE A 59 -0.36 7.22 9.41
CA ILE A 59 -1.75 7.27 8.97
C ILE A 59 -2.62 7.28 10.22
N SER A 60 -3.19 8.45 10.54
CA SER A 60 -4.04 8.66 11.71
C SER A 60 -5.49 8.28 11.48
N GLU A 61 -5.95 8.32 10.23
CA GLU A 61 -7.34 8.07 9.84
C GLU A 61 -7.39 7.05 8.71
N LEU A 62 -7.92 5.86 9.02
CA LEU A 62 -8.22 4.85 8.02
C LEU A 62 -9.57 5.15 7.36
N ASP A 63 -9.72 4.70 6.11
CA ASP A 63 -10.92 4.85 5.28
C ASP A 63 -11.35 6.30 4.98
N GLN A 64 -10.61 7.30 5.47
CA GLN A 64 -10.76 8.69 5.11
C GLN A 64 -10.12 8.98 3.75
N GLU A 65 -10.88 9.62 2.86
CA GLU A 65 -10.41 10.01 1.55
C GLU A 65 -9.58 11.29 1.59
N PHE A 66 -8.49 11.31 0.82
CA PHE A 66 -7.62 12.45 0.61
C PHE A 66 -7.21 12.58 -0.86
N LEU A 67 -6.87 13.81 -1.27
CA LEU A 67 -6.37 14.10 -2.60
C LEU A 67 -4.88 13.76 -2.68
N TYR A 68 -4.52 12.85 -3.59
CA TYR A 68 -3.15 12.56 -3.95
C TYR A 68 -2.83 13.19 -5.31
N GLN A 69 -2.03 14.26 -5.27
CA GLN A 69 -1.62 15.00 -6.46
C GLN A 69 -0.13 14.81 -6.70
N ILE A 70 0.21 14.21 -7.83
CA ILE A 70 1.60 14.12 -8.26
C ILE A 70 1.96 15.39 -9.05
N SER A 71 3.11 15.96 -8.70
CA SER A 71 3.71 17.12 -9.37
C SER A 71 5.21 16.91 -9.55
N MET A 72 5.84 17.75 -10.36
CA MET A 72 7.28 17.70 -10.61
C MET A 72 7.91 19.04 -10.28
N GLY A 73 8.58 19.13 -9.13
CA GLY A 73 9.24 20.36 -8.67
C GLY A 73 10.55 20.67 -9.41
N SER A 74 11.28 19.62 -9.82
CA SER A 74 12.59 19.73 -10.48
C SER A 74 12.80 18.58 -11.48
N GLY A 75 13.93 18.57 -12.20
CA GLY A 75 14.27 17.54 -13.18
C GLY A 75 14.25 18.00 -14.63
N LEU A 76 13.98 17.07 -15.56
CA LEU A 76 14.23 17.19 -17.00
C LEU A 76 13.71 18.48 -17.65
N GLY A 77 12.48 18.90 -17.36
CA GLY A 77 11.92 20.16 -17.86
C GLY A 77 11.99 20.30 -19.39
N SER A 78 11.45 19.32 -20.12
CA SER A 78 11.46 19.23 -21.58
C SER A 78 10.06 19.27 -22.18
N ASN A 79 9.74 20.39 -22.84
CA ASN A 79 8.49 20.58 -23.57
C ASN A 79 8.29 19.58 -24.72
N PRO A 80 9.30 19.25 -25.56
CA PRO A 80 9.15 18.26 -26.62
C PRO A 80 8.72 16.87 -26.13
N ILE A 81 9.17 16.47 -24.94
CA ILE A 81 8.82 15.19 -24.32
C ILE A 81 7.48 15.31 -23.56
N GLY A 82 7.07 16.54 -23.22
CA GLY A 82 5.87 16.86 -22.45
C GLY A 82 6.08 16.72 -20.94
N ILE A 83 7.31 16.91 -20.47
CA ILE A 83 7.71 16.74 -19.07
C ILE A 83 8.20 18.10 -18.59
N ASP A 84 7.29 18.97 -18.16
CA ASP A 84 7.64 20.31 -17.70
C ASP A 84 7.46 20.48 -16.18
N ARG A 85 8.30 21.32 -15.57
CA ARG A 85 8.28 21.62 -14.13
C ARG A 85 6.96 22.26 -13.75
N GLY A 86 6.45 21.94 -12.56
CA GLY A 86 5.16 22.41 -12.08
C GLY A 86 3.95 21.74 -12.74
N GLN A 87 4.14 20.89 -13.76
CA GLN A 87 3.02 20.14 -14.33
C GLN A 87 2.44 19.15 -13.32
N LEU A 88 1.13 19.24 -13.14
CA LEU A 88 0.34 18.24 -12.45
C LEU A 88 0.04 17.07 -13.38
N ARG A 89 0.18 15.84 -12.90
CA ARG A 89 -0.19 14.64 -13.67
C ARG A 89 -0.45 13.48 -12.72
N GLY A 90 -1.62 12.85 -12.80
CA GLY A 90 -2.02 11.85 -11.81
C GLY A 90 -2.61 12.56 -10.60
N THR A 91 -3.92 12.76 -10.64
CA THR A 91 -4.73 13.32 -9.56
C THR A 91 -5.69 12.22 -9.14
N HIS A 92 -5.55 11.78 -7.89
CA HIS A 92 -6.26 10.61 -7.39
C HIS A 92 -6.96 10.96 -6.09
N ILE A 93 -8.10 10.31 -5.84
CA ILE A 93 -8.69 10.25 -4.51
C ILE A 93 -8.26 8.92 -3.93
N LEU A 94 -7.50 8.95 -2.83
CA LEU A 94 -7.03 7.75 -2.15
C LEU A 94 -7.61 7.67 -0.75
N ARG A 95 -7.79 6.45 -0.26
CA ARG A 95 -8.00 6.16 1.16
C ARG A 95 -7.09 5.03 1.61
N ALA A 96 -6.65 5.08 2.85
CA ALA A 96 -5.89 4.00 3.47
C ALA A 96 -6.85 2.93 4.03
N GLN A 97 -6.81 1.72 3.50
CA GLN A 97 -7.64 0.60 3.93
C GLN A 97 -6.79 -0.46 4.61
N ARG A 98 -7.17 -0.89 5.82
CA ARG A 98 -6.52 -2.02 6.49
C ARG A 98 -7.05 -3.35 5.95
N VAL A 99 -6.13 -4.23 5.55
CA VAL A 99 -6.43 -5.61 5.14
C VAL A 99 -5.43 -6.54 5.82
N GLY A 100 -5.87 -7.24 6.86
CA GLY A 100 -4.97 -8.08 7.66
C GLY A 100 -3.81 -7.25 8.23
N PRO A 101 -2.54 -7.66 8.08
CA PRO A 101 -1.36 -6.93 8.57
C PRO A 101 -0.89 -5.79 7.64
N ARG A 102 -1.68 -5.43 6.62
CA ARG A 102 -1.28 -4.47 5.58
C ARG A 102 -2.21 -3.27 5.52
N ILE A 103 -1.67 -2.15 5.03
CA ILE A 103 -2.43 -0.96 4.65
C ILE A 103 -2.37 -0.82 3.13
N LEU A 104 -3.51 -0.74 2.47
CA LEU A 104 -3.62 -0.50 1.04
C LEU A 104 -4.01 0.94 0.78
N LEU A 105 -3.38 1.59 -0.20
CA LEU A 105 -3.91 2.83 -0.76
C LEU A 105 -4.87 2.49 -1.89
N VAL A 106 -6.15 2.70 -1.63
CA VAL A 106 -7.24 2.35 -2.55
C VAL A 106 -7.81 3.62 -3.14
N GLU A 107 -7.93 3.64 -4.46
CA GLU A 107 -8.68 4.64 -5.23
C GLU A 107 -10.08 4.11 -5.54
N PRO A 108 -11.15 4.71 -4.99
CA PRO A 108 -12.51 4.41 -5.38
C PRO A 108 -12.74 4.71 -6.86
N ASN A 109 -13.55 3.89 -7.53
CA ASN A 109 -13.88 4.11 -8.93
C ASN A 109 -15.11 5.02 -9.07
N TYR A 110 -14.88 6.33 -9.05
CA TYR A 110 -15.96 7.31 -9.20
C TYR A 110 -16.43 7.52 -10.64
N GLN A 111 -15.90 6.78 -11.62
CA GLN A 111 -16.46 6.78 -12.97
C GLN A 111 -17.80 6.03 -13.03
N TYR A 112 -18.05 5.14 -12.06
CA TYR A 112 -19.28 4.34 -11.97
C TYR A 112 -19.90 4.49 -10.57
N VAL A 113 -20.99 5.25 -10.48
CA VAL A 113 -21.66 5.55 -9.22
C VAL A 113 -23.17 5.34 -9.37
N ALA A 114 -23.78 4.56 -8.48
CA ALA A 114 -25.22 4.46 -8.36
C ALA A 114 -25.75 5.46 -7.33
N ARG A 115 -26.71 6.31 -7.74
CA ARG A 115 -27.46 7.21 -6.86
C ARG A 115 -28.88 6.70 -6.70
N SER A 116 -29.05 5.69 -5.86
CA SER A 116 -30.32 4.99 -5.64
C SER A 116 -30.61 4.87 -4.15
N PRO A 117 -31.87 4.96 -3.70
CA PRO A 117 -32.24 4.60 -2.33
C PRO A 117 -32.11 3.08 -2.07
N ASN A 118 -32.01 2.26 -3.13
CA ASN A 118 -31.79 0.82 -3.01
C ASN A 118 -30.32 0.49 -2.74
N GLN A 119 -30.01 0.12 -1.50
CA GLN A 119 -28.63 -0.22 -1.09
C GLN A 119 -28.04 -1.42 -1.84
N THR A 120 -28.89 -2.36 -2.29
CA THR A 120 -28.42 -3.52 -3.07
C THR A 120 -27.94 -3.09 -4.45
N GLU A 121 -28.62 -2.12 -5.07
CA GLU A 121 -28.20 -1.56 -6.35
C GLU A 121 -26.88 -0.79 -6.21
N VAL A 122 -26.76 0.01 -5.14
CA VAL A 122 -25.52 0.73 -4.83
C VAL A 122 -24.35 -0.23 -4.66
N GLN A 123 -24.55 -1.32 -3.91
CA GLN A 123 -23.53 -2.34 -3.71
C GLN A 123 -23.20 -3.08 -5.01
N ALA A 124 -24.22 -3.45 -5.80
CA ALA A 124 -24.02 -4.15 -7.08
C ALA A 124 -23.16 -3.33 -8.06
N VAL A 125 -23.35 -2.01 -8.14
CA VAL A 125 -22.50 -1.15 -8.97
C VAL A 125 -21.07 -1.08 -8.42
N ARG A 126 -20.89 -0.98 -7.09
CA ARG A 126 -19.55 -1.01 -6.47
C ARG A 126 -18.81 -2.33 -6.74
N ASP A 127 -19.51 -3.45 -6.72
CA ASP A 127 -18.92 -4.77 -6.97
C ASP A 127 -18.63 -5.01 -8.46
N ALA A 128 -19.47 -4.46 -9.34
CA ALA A 128 -19.30 -4.58 -10.79
C ALA A 128 -18.11 -3.76 -11.33
N PHE A 129 -17.74 -2.67 -10.65
CA PHE A 129 -16.66 -1.77 -11.07
C PHE A 129 -15.60 -1.63 -9.99
N ALA A 130 -14.52 -2.41 -10.16
CA ALA A 130 -13.46 -2.52 -9.16
C ALA A 130 -12.77 -1.16 -8.88
N PRO A 131 -12.39 -0.90 -7.60
CA PRO A 131 -11.44 0.14 -7.26
C PRO A 131 -10.03 -0.22 -7.73
N SER A 132 -9.12 0.75 -7.69
CA SER A 132 -7.70 0.53 -7.97
C SER A 132 -6.87 0.55 -6.70
N VAL A 133 -5.90 -0.36 -6.57
CA VAL A 133 -4.93 -0.34 -5.47
C VAL A 133 -3.63 0.25 -6.00
N HIS A 134 -3.24 1.40 -5.44
CA HIS A 134 -2.02 2.11 -5.83
C HIS A 134 -0.78 1.55 -5.15
N TRP A 135 -0.94 1.08 -3.91
CA TRP A 135 0.16 0.54 -3.12
C TRP A 135 -0.34 -0.31 -1.95
N GLY A 136 0.53 -1.19 -1.45
CA GLY A 136 0.32 -1.92 -0.22
C GLY A 136 1.55 -1.83 0.69
N PHE A 137 1.34 -1.43 1.93
CA PHE A 137 2.35 -1.31 2.97
C PHE A 137 2.20 -2.42 4.00
N ASP A 138 3.33 -2.82 4.58
CA ASP A 138 3.31 -3.60 5.82
C ASP A 138 3.31 -2.64 7.01
N VAL A 139 2.56 -2.98 8.06
CA VAL A 139 2.49 -2.16 9.27
C VAL A 139 3.80 -2.25 10.03
N ALA A 140 4.49 -1.12 10.19
CA ALA A 140 5.76 -1.03 10.88
C ALA A 140 5.60 -0.78 12.39
N ALA A 141 4.55 -0.05 12.79
CA ALA A 141 4.20 0.23 14.18
C ALA A 141 2.73 0.66 14.29
N GLU A 142 2.15 0.57 15.49
CA GLU A 142 0.77 0.98 15.74
C GLU A 142 0.62 1.60 17.14
N THR A 143 -0.19 2.64 17.27
CA THR A 143 -0.52 3.26 18.56
C THR A 143 -1.89 3.89 18.50
N ASP A 144 -2.81 3.46 19.37
CA ASP A 144 -4.18 3.98 19.48
C ASP A 144 -4.93 4.05 18.13
N GLY A 145 -4.80 3.01 17.31
CA GLY A 145 -5.44 2.92 15.98
C GLY A 145 -4.74 3.70 14.86
N ARG A 146 -3.71 4.50 15.17
CA ARG A 146 -2.83 5.12 14.18
C ARG A 146 -1.78 4.12 13.75
N VAL A 147 -1.44 4.14 12.46
CA VAL A 147 -0.56 3.14 11.85
C VAL A 147 0.65 3.84 11.25
N LEU A 148 1.84 3.31 11.50
CA LEU A 148 3.06 3.73 10.83
C LEU A 148 3.41 2.72 9.73
N VAL A 149 3.71 3.22 8.53
CA VAL A 149 4.16 2.41 7.40
C VAL A 149 5.51 2.89 6.89
N ASP A 150 6.34 1.98 6.39
CA ASP A 150 7.52 2.36 5.59
C ASP A 150 7.05 2.77 4.19
N ALA A 151 7.15 4.06 3.88
CA ALA A 151 6.70 4.64 2.62
C ALA A 151 7.86 4.94 1.66
N THR A 152 9.07 4.49 1.95
CA THR A 152 10.28 4.84 1.19
C THR A 152 10.13 4.45 -0.29
N GLN A 153 9.79 3.19 -0.57
CA GLN A 153 9.61 2.72 -1.94
C GLN A 153 8.37 3.32 -2.62
N PHE A 154 7.37 3.71 -1.82
CA PHE A 154 6.20 4.42 -2.34
C PHE A 154 6.57 5.80 -2.87
N PHE A 155 7.45 6.54 -2.20
CA PHE A 155 7.84 7.87 -2.65
C PHE A 155 8.94 7.85 -3.73
N LEU A 156 9.76 6.79 -3.78
CA LEU A 156 10.83 6.67 -4.79
C LEU A 156 10.35 6.19 -6.17
N ARG A 157 9.18 5.55 -6.28
CA ARG A 157 8.70 5.03 -7.56
C ARG A 157 8.49 6.17 -8.58
N ASP A 158 8.50 5.81 -9.86
CA ASP A 158 8.04 6.69 -10.93
C ASP A 158 6.51 6.83 -10.93
N ALA A 159 5.98 7.56 -9.94
CA ALA A 159 4.53 7.74 -9.78
C ALA A 159 3.90 8.53 -10.94
N ARG A 160 4.71 9.35 -11.64
CA ARG A 160 4.26 10.18 -12.76
C ARG A 160 4.22 9.41 -14.09
N GLY A 161 4.99 8.33 -14.22
CA GLY A 161 5.20 7.61 -15.48
C GLY A 161 6.12 8.37 -16.44
N VAL A 162 7.20 8.96 -15.92
CA VAL A 162 8.27 9.61 -16.69
C VAL A 162 8.93 8.64 -17.65
N VAL A 163 9.25 7.43 -17.20
CA VAL A 163 9.91 6.39 -18.01
C VAL A 163 9.08 6.06 -19.24
N ASP A 164 7.80 5.76 -19.05
CA ASP A 164 6.88 5.45 -20.15
C ASP A 164 6.71 6.64 -21.09
N GLN A 165 6.68 7.87 -20.55
CA GLN A 165 6.55 9.07 -21.35
C GLN A 165 7.78 9.33 -22.22
N ILE A 166 9.00 9.08 -21.73
CA ILE A 166 10.23 9.18 -22.51
C ILE A 166 10.23 8.14 -23.64
N ALA A 167 9.87 6.90 -23.34
CA ALA A 167 9.79 5.83 -24.32
C ALA A 167 8.75 6.12 -25.42
N ALA A 168 7.55 6.57 -25.02
CA ALA A 168 6.47 6.93 -25.94
C ALA A 168 6.81 8.10 -26.89
N ARG A 169 7.83 8.90 -26.54
CA ARG A 169 8.35 10.01 -27.37
C ARG A 169 9.57 9.62 -28.19
N GLY A 170 9.94 8.34 -28.21
CA GLY A 170 11.07 7.82 -28.99
C GLY A 170 12.42 8.32 -28.49
N GLN A 171 12.53 8.69 -27.21
CA GLN A 171 13.76 9.25 -26.63
C GLN A 171 14.66 8.18 -25.98
N GLY A 172 14.38 6.90 -26.24
CA GLY A 172 15.09 5.76 -25.68
C GLY A 172 14.34 5.09 -24.54
N ASN A 173 14.91 3.98 -24.05
CA ASN A 173 14.35 3.16 -22.98
C ASN A 173 15.15 3.41 -21.70
N PHE A 174 14.44 3.75 -20.64
CA PHE A 174 15.02 4.03 -19.33
C PHE A 174 14.36 3.13 -18.28
N SER A 175 15.02 3.01 -17.15
CA SER A 175 14.48 2.37 -15.95
C SER A 175 14.94 3.16 -14.73
N LEU A 176 14.11 3.19 -13.69
CA LEU A 176 14.52 3.73 -12.41
C LEU A 176 15.65 2.87 -11.83
N ASP A 177 16.72 3.50 -11.38
CA ASP A 177 17.86 2.82 -10.74
C ASP A 177 17.80 3.05 -9.21
N PRO A 178 17.47 2.03 -8.40
CA PRO A 178 17.37 2.16 -6.95
C PRO A 178 18.68 2.61 -6.31
N SER A 179 19.84 2.23 -6.87
CA SER A 179 21.15 2.60 -6.31
C SER A 179 21.49 4.08 -6.47
N ARG A 180 20.74 4.79 -7.33
CA ARG A 180 20.89 6.22 -7.64
C ARG A 180 19.66 7.04 -7.24
N SER A 181 18.72 6.44 -6.53
CA SER A 181 17.45 7.06 -6.16
C SER A 181 17.38 7.22 -4.64
N VAL A 182 17.18 8.45 -4.18
CA VAL A 182 17.08 8.78 -2.76
C VAL A 182 15.98 9.82 -2.56
N ILE A 183 15.38 9.83 -1.36
CA ILE A 183 14.43 10.88 -0.99
C ILE A 183 15.21 12.18 -0.88
N HIS A 184 14.72 13.22 -1.56
CA HIS A 184 15.22 14.58 -1.39
C HIS A 184 14.41 15.25 -0.27
N MET A 185 15.12 15.68 0.77
CA MET A 185 14.56 16.42 1.92
C MET A 185 14.72 17.92 1.74
#